data_AF-A0A5P1ENU4-F1
#
_entry.id   AF-A0A5P1ENU4-F1
#
_cell.length_a   1.000
_cell.length_b   1.000
_cell.length_c   1.000
_cell.angle_alpha   90.00
_cell.angle_beta   90.00
_cell.angle_gamma   90.00
#
_symmetry.space_group_name_H-M   'P 1'
#
loop_
_entity.id
_entity.type
_entity.pdbx_description
1 polymer ?
#
loop_
_entity_poly.entity_id
_entity_poly.type
_entity_poly.pdbx_seq_one_letter_code
_entity_poly.pdbx_strand_id
1 'polypeptide(L)'
;MAALFHELLSTVTLSFSFSVSGGYDGSLAFLLVPGNFSKFGVSPKFLAVKFDADDSGSSIAVDVGGEIAARNSSPSDFSLALSSERRSYAWIDYDGASKMLEVRVSKSRGLRPEKALVSCRINLSNALWRDAMYVGISSSPRGNSTKTSNIYSWSFEVKHGVNYQMHSEPLDPESISMRYREGPEAYTRKGSPWKILVALLVGVVFGAFIASLVLFLRSKAAKRHPITPVEYPELDGEIGSKEIGFDEIKVVGSDAKEKA
;
A
#
# COMPACT_ATOMS: atom_id res chain seq x y z
N MET A 1 2.53 -23.69 39.54
CA MET A 1 1.34 -22.83 39.42
C MET A 1 1.46 -22.01 38.15
N ALA A 2 0.56 -22.20 37.19
CA ALA A 2 0.54 -21.43 35.95
C ALA A 2 -0.10 -20.06 36.22
N ALA A 3 0.69 -18.98 36.12
CA ALA A 3 0.17 -17.63 36.15
C ALA A 3 -0.56 -17.36 34.82
N LEU A 4 -1.86 -17.11 34.91
CA LEU A 4 -2.78 -17.00 33.79
C LEU A 4 -3.39 -15.58 33.81
N PHE A 5 -2.62 -14.56 33.44
CA PHE A 5 -3.02 -13.14 33.33
C PHE A 5 -1.94 -12.45 32.46
N HIS A 6 -2.17 -11.77 31.33
CA HIS A 6 -3.15 -10.74 30.98
C HIS A 6 -3.16 -10.53 29.45
N GLU A 7 -4.27 -10.70 28.72
CA GLU A 7 -4.42 -10.17 27.33
C GLU A 7 -5.88 -9.83 26.99
N LEU A 8 -6.41 -8.71 27.51
CA LEU A 8 -7.82 -8.33 27.27
C LEU A 8 -8.10 -6.83 27.08
N LEU A 9 -7.10 -5.95 27.07
CA LEU A 9 -7.32 -4.49 27.02
C LEU A 9 -6.73 -3.81 25.78
N SER A 10 -6.36 -4.58 24.75
CA SER A 10 -5.78 -3.99 23.55
C SER A 10 -6.85 -3.27 22.73
N THR A 11 -6.58 -2.02 22.38
CA THR A 11 -7.34 -1.26 21.39
C THR A 11 -6.65 -1.40 20.05
N VAL A 12 -7.43 -1.71 19.00
CA VAL A 12 -6.92 -1.82 17.64
C VAL A 12 -7.60 -0.78 16.78
N THR A 13 -6.80 -0.04 16.02
CA THR A 13 -7.30 0.95 15.06
C THR A 13 -6.67 0.70 13.71
N LEU A 14 -7.50 0.41 12.73
CA LEU A 14 -7.14 0.44 11.33
C LEU A 14 -7.76 1.69 10.70
N SER A 15 -6.98 2.40 9.89
CA SER A 15 -7.49 3.44 9.01
C SER A 15 -6.94 3.25 7.61
N PHE A 16 -7.77 3.47 6.60
CA PHE A 16 -7.33 3.38 5.21
C PHE A 16 -8.12 4.31 4.31
N SER A 17 -7.51 4.69 3.20
CA SER A 17 -8.16 5.47 2.16
C SER A 17 -8.13 4.71 0.85
N PHE A 18 -9.27 4.70 0.17
CA PHE A 18 -9.50 3.83 -0.98
C PHE A 18 -10.49 4.46 -1.94
N SER A 19 -10.55 3.93 -3.16
CA SER A 19 -11.62 4.18 -4.11
C SER A 19 -11.96 2.88 -4.82
N VAL A 20 -13.18 2.80 -5.31
CA VAL A 20 -13.63 1.70 -6.15
C VAL A 20 -14.11 2.34 -7.45
N SER A 21 -13.59 1.88 -8.59
CA SER A 21 -13.96 2.46 -9.89
C SER A 21 -15.46 2.33 -10.12
N GLY A 22 -16.10 3.37 -10.65
CA GLY A 22 -17.56 3.47 -10.72
C GLY A 22 -18.23 2.35 -11.53
N GLY A 23 -19.40 1.92 -11.06
CA GLY A 23 -20.27 0.89 -11.67
C GLY A 23 -20.56 -0.30 -10.74
N TYR A 24 -21.64 -1.02 -11.03
CA TYR A 24 -22.27 -2.17 -10.34
C TYR A 24 -21.37 -3.36 -9.94
N ASP A 25 -20.96 -3.62 -8.68
CA ASP A 25 -20.30 -4.89 -8.18
C ASP A 25 -18.89 -4.83 -7.53
N GLY A 26 -18.46 -3.67 -7.03
CA GLY A 26 -17.14 -3.55 -6.38
C GLY A 26 -17.14 -4.02 -4.93
N SER A 27 -16.22 -4.93 -4.57
CA SER A 27 -16.02 -5.39 -3.17
C SER A 27 -14.60 -5.14 -2.67
N LEU A 28 -14.50 -4.68 -1.41
CA LEU A 28 -13.25 -4.56 -0.66
C LEU A 28 -13.47 -5.20 0.72
N ALA A 29 -12.52 -6.01 1.17
CA ALA A 29 -12.56 -6.61 2.49
C ALA A 29 -11.28 -6.34 3.25
N PHE A 30 -11.41 -5.82 4.47
CA PHE A 30 -10.36 -5.91 5.46
C PHE A 30 -10.40 -7.30 6.11
N LEU A 31 -9.23 -7.88 6.37
CA LEU A 31 -9.07 -9.23 6.91
C LEU A 31 -8.10 -9.22 8.09
N LEU A 32 -8.51 -9.87 9.17
CA LEU A 32 -7.68 -10.24 10.31
C LEU A 32 -7.74 -11.77 10.44
N VAL A 33 -6.62 -12.43 10.17
CA VAL A 33 -6.54 -13.89 10.02
C VAL A 33 -5.47 -14.44 10.97
N PRO A 34 -5.75 -15.53 11.71
CA PRO A 34 -4.77 -16.14 12.58
C PRO A 34 -3.63 -16.81 11.80
N GLY A 35 -2.40 -16.68 12.29
CA GLY A 35 -1.21 -17.20 11.61
C GLY A 35 -1.12 -18.72 11.54
N ASN A 36 -1.96 -19.42 12.30
CA ASN A 36 -2.10 -20.87 12.26
C ASN A 36 -3.16 -21.34 11.24
N PHE A 37 -3.62 -20.48 10.32
CA PHE A 37 -4.63 -20.77 9.30
C PHE A 37 -4.37 -22.03 8.46
N SER A 38 -3.12 -22.52 8.42
CA SER A 38 -2.68 -23.71 7.69
C SER A 38 -2.77 -25.03 8.47
N LYS A 39 -3.14 -25.02 9.76
CA LYS A 39 -3.31 -26.27 10.55
C LYS A 39 -4.62 -26.97 10.17
N PHE A 40 -4.48 -28.07 9.44
CA PHE A 40 -5.54 -28.95 8.93
C PHE A 40 -6.64 -29.27 9.96
N GLY A 41 -7.90 -29.00 9.60
CA GLY A 41 -9.08 -29.59 10.23
C GLY A 41 -9.99 -28.65 11.04
N VAL A 42 -9.61 -27.40 11.25
CA VAL A 42 -10.47 -26.39 11.92
C VAL A 42 -10.58 -25.18 11.00
N SER A 43 -11.80 -24.77 10.65
CA SER A 43 -12.02 -23.49 9.97
C SER A 43 -11.48 -22.38 10.84
N PRO A 44 -10.41 -21.67 10.45
CA PRO A 44 -9.87 -20.61 11.28
C PRO A 44 -10.94 -19.55 11.44
N LYS A 45 -11.22 -19.15 12.69
CA LYS A 45 -12.02 -17.94 12.92
C LYS A 45 -11.18 -16.79 12.40
N PHE A 46 -11.70 -16.08 11.41
CA PHE A 46 -11.14 -14.83 10.91
C PHE A 46 -12.12 -13.70 11.23
N LEU A 47 -11.66 -12.47 11.22
CA LEU A 47 -12.52 -11.30 11.18
C LEU A 47 -12.38 -10.66 9.81
N ALA A 48 -13.50 -10.43 9.14
CA ALA A 48 -13.54 -9.68 7.90
C ALA A 48 -14.51 -8.51 8.02
N VAL A 49 -14.11 -7.34 7.53
CA VAL A 49 -15.00 -6.20 7.34
C VAL A 49 -15.12 -5.95 5.85
N LYS A 50 -16.28 -6.28 5.29
CA LYS A 50 -16.59 -6.23 3.86
C LYS A 50 -17.32 -4.93 3.54
N PHE A 51 -16.90 -4.29 2.46
CA PHE A 51 -17.48 -3.10 1.88
C PHE A 51 -17.91 -3.46 0.46
N ASP A 52 -19.22 -3.54 0.24
CA ASP A 52 -19.81 -3.89 -1.04
C ASP A 52 -20.60 -2.71 -1.60
N ALA A 53 -20.51 -2.51 -2.91
CA ALA A 53 -21.28 -1.50 -3.63
C ALA A 53 -21.92 -2.11 -4.89
N ASP A 54 -23.24 -2.26 -4.83
CA ASP A 54 -24.09 -2.82 -5.88
C ASP A 54 -25.20 -1.82 -6.25
N ASP A 55 -26.01 -2.15 -7.26
CA ASP A 55 -27.12 -1.35 -7.80
C ASP A 55 -28.18 -1.04 -6.74
N SER A 56 -28.36 -1.96 -5.80
CA SER A 56 -29.30 -1.81 -4.67
C SER A 56 -28.78 -0.87 -3.58
N GLY A 57 -27.54 -0.40 -3.69
CA GLY A 57 -26.88 0.45 -2.70
C GLY A 57 -25.59 -0.15 -2.17
N SER A 58 -25.04 0.52 -1.16
CA SER A 58 -23.82 0.07 -0.49
C SER A 58 -24.12 -0.65 0.81
N SER A 59 -23.32 -1.66 1.09
CA SER A 59 -23.40 -2.39 2.35
C SER A 59 -22.03 -2.56 3.00
N ILE A 60 -22.04 -2.53 4.33
CA ILE A 60 -20.90 -2.84 5.17
C ILE A 60 -21.30 -4.03 6.03
N ALA A 61 -20.51 -5.09 6.01
CA ALA A 61 -20.75 -6.29 6.80
C ALA A 61 -19.51 -6.66 7.61
N VAL A 62 -19.73 -7.02 8.87
CA VAL A 62 -18.72 -7.61 9.74
C VAL A 62 -18.99 -9.11 9.80
N ASP A 63 -17.99 -9.89 9.42
CA ASP A 63 -18.01 -11.35 9.33
C ASP A 63 -16.98 -11.92 10.29
N VAL A 64 -17.41 -12.84 11.16
CA VAL A 64 -16.56 -13.50 12.14
C VAL A 64 -16.63 -15.00 11.93
N GLY A 65 -15.56 -15.56 11.35
CA GLY A 65 -15.46 -17.01 11.10
C GLY A 65 -16.51 -17.56 10.14
N GLY A 66 -17.03 -16.74 9.22
CA GLY A 66 -18.06 -17.11 8.25
C GLY A 66 -19.47 -16.69 8.63
N GLU A 67 -19.68 -16.16 9.83
CA GLU A 67 -20.99 -15.68 10.29
C GLU A 67 -21.06 -14.15 10.27
N ILE A 68 -22.14 -13.59 9.72
CA ILE A 68 -22.36 -12.14 9.70
C ILE A 68 -22.74 -11.68 11.11
N ALA A 69 -21.80 -11.03 11.79
CA ALA A 69 -21.99 -10.48 13.13
C ALA A 69 -22.78 -9.15 13.11
N ALA A 70 -22.60 -8.34 12.08
CA ALA A 70 -23.35 -7.10 11.88
C ALA A 70 -23.35 -6.68 10.42
N ARG A 71 -24.42 -5.98 10.00
CA ARG A 71 -24.55 -5.43 8.66
C ARG A 71 -25.26 -4.09 8.72
N ASN A 72 -24.80 -3.14 7.92
CA ASN A 72 -25.57 -1.96 7.56
C ASN A 72 -25.65 -1.89 6.04
N SER A 73 -26.86 -1.72 5.51
CA SER A 73 -27.13 -1.54 4.09
C SER A 73 -27.90 -0.25 3.91
N SER A 74 -27.37 0.68 3.13
CA SER A 74 -28.03 1.96 2.85
C SER A 74 -28.16 2.15 1.34
N PRO A 75 -29.39 2.37 0.82
CA PRO A 75 -29.61 2.59 -0.60
C PRO A 75 -29.04 3.94 -1.09
N SER A 76 -29.03 5.00 -0.25
CA SER A 76 -28.70 6.38 -0.68
C SER A 76 -27.52 7.04 0.05
N ASP A 77 -27.34 6.81 1.36
CA ASP A 77 -26.52 7.73 2.17
C ASP A 77 -25.01 7.44 2.08
N PHE A 78 -24.64 6.20 1.77
CA PHE A 78 -23.25 5.78 1.60
C PHE A 78 -22.94 5.19 0.21
N SER A 79 -23.96 4.96 -0.62
CA SER A 79 -23.77 4.51 -2.01
C SER A 79 -22.83 5.45 -2.76
N LEU A 80 -23.02 6.76 -2.60
CA LEU A 80 -22.15 7.79 -3.16
C LEU A 80 -20.71 7.84 -2.60
N ALA A 81 -20.38 7.13 -1.52
CA ALA A 81 -19.03 7.11 -0.95
C ALA A 81 -18.20 5.92 -1.47
N LEU A 82 -18.84 4.80 -1.80
CA LEU A 82 -18.16 3.67 -2.44
C LEU A 82 -18.23 3.72 -3.96
N SER A 83 -19.29 4.25 -4.55
CA SER A 83 -19.58 4.13 -5.99
C SER A 83 -19.06 5.26 -6.87
N SER A 84 -18.60 6.36 -6.27
CA SER A 84 -17.92 7.41 -7.02
C SER A 84 -16.43 7.08 -7.03
N GLU A 85 -15.74 7.21 -8.16
CA GLU A 85 -14.26 7.10 -8.30
C GLU A 85 -13.47 8.03 -7.37
N ARG A 86 -14.15 8.77 -6.49
CA ARG A 86 -13.61 9.62 -5.45
C ARG A 86 -13.10 8.78 -4.29
N ARG A 87 -12.06 9.30 -3.65
CA ARG A 87 -11.44 8.71 -2.49
C ARG A 87 -12.36 8.78 -1.27
N SER A 88 -12.48 7.65 -0.58
CA SER A 88 -13.13 7.48 0.71
C SER A 88 -12.11 7.09 1.78
N TYR A 89 -12.48 7.33 3.04
CA TYR A 89 -11.65 7.11 4.22
C TYR A 89 -12.43 6.27 5.22
N ALA A 90 -11.91 5.11 5.60
CA ALA A 90 -12.53 4.20 6.54
C ALA A 90 -11.67 4.03 7.79
N TRP A 91 -12.36 3.80 8.92
CA TRP A 91 -11.76 3.44 10.20
C TRP A 91 -12.47 2.20 10.73
N ILE A 92 -11.68 1.25 11.22
CA ILE A 92 -12.15 0.07 11.93
C ILE A 92 -11.48 0.10 13.29
N ASP A 93 -12.27 0.34 14.31
CA ASP A 93 -11.80 0.46 15.69
C ASP A 93 -12.35 -0.70 16.52
N TYR A 94 -11.48 -1.38 17.23
CA TYR A 94 -11.84 -2.38 18.21
C TYR A 94 -11.36 -1.94 19.59
N ASP A 95 -12.27 -1.84 20.54
CA ASP A 95 -11.94 -1.64 21.94
C ASP A 95 -12.02 -2.99 22.69
N GLY A 96 -10.88 -3.50 23.14
CA GLY A 96 -10.78 -4.73 23.91
C GLY A 96 -11.53 -4.68 25.25
N ALA A 97 -11.63 -3.50 25.88
CA ALA A 97 -12.28 -3.34 27.17
C ALA A 97 -13.80 -3.51 27.06
N SER A 98 -14.43 -2.79 26.13
CA SER A 98 -15.87 -2.91 25.87
C SER A 98 -16.25 -4.06 24.92
N LYS A 99 -15.25 -4.71 24.29
CA LYS A 99 -15.40 -5.70 23.22
C LYS A 99 -16.21 -5.18 22.05
N MET A 100 -16.10 -3.88 21.77
CA MET A 100 -16.86 -3.19 20.74
C MET A 100 -16.02 -3.03 19.48
N LEU A 101 -16.55 -3.47 18.34
CA LEU A 101 -16.02 -3.16 17.02
C LEU A 101 -16.90 -2.10 16.36
N GLU A 102 -16.29 -1.02 15.89
CA GLU A 102 -16.95 0.07 15.20
C GLU A 102 -16.32 0.31 13.83
N VAL A 103 -17.18 0.45 12.83
CA VAL A 103 -16.77 0.79 11.46
C VAL A 103 -17.33 2.15 11.11
N ARG A 104 -16.43 3.06 10.73
CA ARG A 104 -16.74 4.43 10.32
C ARG A 104 -16.22 4.68 8.92
N VAL A 105 -16.95 5.45 8.13
CA VAL A 105 -16.48 5.83 6.79
C VAL A 105 -16.88 7.27 6.46
N SER A 106 -16.00 7.99 5.76
CA SER A 106 -16.16 9.40 5.38
C SER A 106 -15.60 9.66 3.99
N LYS A 107 -16.14 10.68 3.31
CA LYS A 107 -15.60 11.18 2.03
C LYS A 107 -14.52 12.24 2.21
N SER A 108 -14.49 12.87 3.37
CA SER A 108 -13.60 13.99 3.65
C SER A 108 -12.39 13.50 4.43
N ARG A 109 -11.20 13.86 3.96
CA ARG A 109 -9.95 13.50 4.63
C ARG A 109 -9.93 14.06 6.04
N GLY A 110 -9.62 13.22 7.03
CA GLY A 110 -9.44 13.64 8.42
C GLY A 110 -10.73 13.92 9.20
N LEU A 111 -11.90 13.95 8.55
CA LEU A 111 -13.19 14.04 9.24
C LEU A 111 -13.69 12.64 9.57
N ARG A 112 -13.24 12.11 10.70
CA ARG A 112 -13.76 10.85 11.27
C ARG A 112 -15.14 11.11 11.88
N PRO A 113 -16.21 10.44 11.40
CA PRO A 113 -17.55 10.62 11.95
C PRO A 113 -17.64 10.16 13.41
N GLU A 114 -18.38 10.91 14.24
CA GLU A 114 -18.64 10.51 15.62
C GLU A 114 -19.47 9.22 15.66
N LYS A 115 -20.54 9.17 14.87
CA LYS A 115 -21.43 8.01 14.77
C LYS A 115 -20.81 6.94 13.87
N ALA A 116 -20.67 5.73 14.41
CA ALA A 116 -20.28 4.55 13.64
C ALA A 116 -21.42 4.12 12.69
N LEU A 117 -21.05 3.67 11.49
CA LEU A 117 -22.00 3.10 10.52
C LEU A 117 -22.38 1.68 10.90
N VAL A 118 -21.44 0.92 11.45
CA VAL A 118 -21.66 -0.41 12.02
C VAL A 118 -21.02 -0.43 13.40
N SER A 119 -21.74 -0.91 14.40
CA SER A 119 -21.23 -1.13 15.75
C SER A 119 -21.72 -2.48 16.24
N CYS A 120 -20.82 -3.32 16.73
CA CYS A 120 -21.16 -4.65 17.21
C CYS A 120 -20.23 -5.12 18.32
N ARG A 121 -20.76 -5.93 19.23
CA ARG A 121 -19.98 -6.52 20.31
C ARG A 121 -19.42 -7.87 19.85
N ILE A 122 -18.10 -7.95 19.72
CA ILE A 122 -17.41 -9.18 19.31
C ILE A 122 -16.28 -9.45 20.30
N ASN A 123 -16.24 -10.65 20.84
CA ASN A 123 -15.16 -11.05 21.73
C ASN A 123 -13.98 -11.63 20.93
N LEU A 124 -13.05 -10.78 20.50
CA LEU A 124 -11.89 -11.22 19.71
C LEU A 124 -10.86 -12.00 20.56
N SER A 125 -10.89 -11.86 21.89
CA SER A 125 -9.87 -12.43 22.80
C SER A 125 -9.73 -13.95 22.74
N ASN A 126 -10.86 -14.67 22.63
CA ASN A 126 -10.86 -16.12 22.64
C ASN A 126 -10.51 -16.74 21.28
N ALA A 127 -10.73 -16.00 20.20
CA ALA A 127 -10.68 -16.52 18.83
C ALA A 127 -9.51 -16.01 18.00
N LEU A 128 -9.04 -14.78 18.24
CA LEU A 128 -8.15 -14.04 17.33
C LEU A 128 -6.93 -13.41 18.02
N TRP A 129 -6.75 -13.51 19.34
CA TRP A 129 -5.56 -12.93 19.99
C TRP A 129 -4.63 -13.97 20.60
N ARG A 130 -4.96 -15.27 20.52
CA ARG A 130 -4.09 -16.34 21.07
C ARG A 130 -2.87 -16.65 20.21
N ASP A 131 -2.86 -16.24 18.95
CA ASP A 131 -1.79 -16.49 17.99
C ASP A 131 -1.37 -15.19 17.29
N ALA A 132 -0.21 -15.19 16.64
CA ALA A 132 0.17 -14.09 15.75
C ALA A 132 -0.92 -13.89 14.67
N MET A 133 -1.33 -12.65 14.42
CA MET A 133 -2.34 -12.32 13.42
C MET A 133 -1.71 -11.70 12.18
N TYR A 134 -2.25 -12.06 11.02
CA TYR A 134 -2.02 -11.35 9.77
C TYR A 134 -3.16 -10.38 9.53
N VAL A 135 -2.76 -9.18 9.10
CA VAL A 135 -3.67 -8.08 8.76
C VAL A 135 -3.52 -7.84 7.27
N GLY A 136 -4.64 -7.74 6.56
CA GLY A 136 -4.62 -7.57 5.11
C GLY A 136 -5.85 -6.88 4.57
N ILE A 137 -5.73 -6.39 3.34
CA ILE A 137 -6.84 -5.89 2.55
C ILE A 137 -6.92 -6.79 1.32
N SER A 138 -8.13 -7.26 1.02
CA SER A 138 -8.44 -8.04 -0.17
C SER A 138 -9.48 -7.28 -0.98
N SER A 139 -9.43 -7.46 -2.29
CA SER A 139 -10.51 -7.06 -3.18
C SER A 139 -10.85 -8.22 -4.07
N SER A 140 -12.15 -8.42 -4.29
CA SER A 140 -12.62 -9.36 -5.27
C SER A 140 -13.43 -8.61 -6.32
N PRO A 141 -13.06 -8.68 -7.60
CA PRO A 141 -14.02 -8.39 -8.65
C PRO A 141 -15.12 -9.45 -8.54
N ARG A 142 -16.37 -9.03 -8.44
CA ARG A 142 -17.52 -9.94 -8.45
C ARG A 142 -17.93 -10.13 -9.91
N GLY A 143 -18.04 -11.37 -10.37
CA GLY A 143 -18.41 -11.65 -11.76
C GLY A 143 -17.34 -11.25 -12.80
N ASN A 144 -17.79 -10.86 -13.99
CA ASN A 144 -16.94 -10.58 -15.16
C ASN A 144 -16.52 -9.09 -15.29
N SER A 145 -16.52 -8.38 -14.17
CA SER A 145 -16.30 -6.94 -14.10
C SER A 145 -14.83 -6.56 -14.09
N THR A 146 -14.43 -5.61 -14.92
CA THR A 146 -13.05 -5.09 -15.07
C THR A 146 -12.72 -4.01 -14.04
N LYS A 147 -13.41 -3.98 -12.90
CA LYS A 147 -13.30 -2.88 -11.94
C LYS A 147 -12.08 -3.00 -11.06
N THR A 148 -11.61 -1.83 -10.65
CA THR A 148 -10.40 -1.68 -9.84
C THR A 148 -10.76 -1.06 -8.49
N SER A 149 -10.27 -1.69 -7.43
CA SER A 149 -10.20 -1.06 -6.12
C SER A 149 -8.80 -0.50 -5.93
N ASN A 150 -8.67 0.79 -5.63
CA ASN A 150 -7.39 1.42 -5.34
C ASN A 150 -7.29 1.69 -3.84
N ILE A 151 -6.14 1.33 -3.24
CA ILE A 151 -5.80 1.69 -1.87
C ILE A 151 -4.73 2.77 -1.95
N TYR A 152 -5.00 3.95 -1.40
CA TYR A 152 -4.07 5.09 -1.46
C TYR A 152 -3.20 5.20 -0.22
N SER A 153 -3.72 4.79 0.95
CA SER A 153 -2.99 4.79 2.21
C SER A 153 -3.65 3.84 3.18
N TRP A 154 -2.88 3.26 4.10
CA TRP A 154 -3.40 2.52 5.24
C TRP A 154 -2.47 2.67 6.44
N SER A 155 -3.04 2.53 7.63
CA SER A 155 -2.34 2.53 8.91
C SER A 155 -3.04 1.57 9.84
N PHE A 156 -2.25 0.78 10.57
CA PHE A 156 -2.72 -0.19 11.54
C PHE A 156 -1.95 0.05 12.84
N GLU A 157 -2.69 0.25 13.92
CA GLU A 157 -2.15 0.52 15.24
C GLU A 157 -2.79 -0.42 16.27
N VAL A 158 -1.96 -0.98 17.15
CA VAL A 158 -2.39 -1.75 18.31
C VAL A 158 -1.84 -1.08 19.55
N LYS A 159 -2.74 -0.62 20.42
CA LYS A 159 -2.40 -0.06 21.73
C LYS A 159 -2.71 -1.10 22.79
N HIS A 160 -1.70 -1.55 23.49
CA HIS A 160 -1.88 -2.44 24.62
C HIS A 160 -2.28 -1.61 25.85
N GLY A 161 -3.33 -2.04 26.56
CA GLY A 161 -3.68 -1.44 27.85
C GLY A 161 -2.50 -1.56 28.81
N VAL A 162 -2.06 -0.43 29.36
CA VAL A 162 -0.87 -0.36 30.22
C VAL A 162 -1.12 -1.19 31.48
N ASN A 163 -0.40 -2.29 31.65
CA ASN A 163 -0.35 -2.99 32.93
C ASN A 163 0.75 -2.34 33.78
N TYR A 164 0.38 -1.61 34.84
CA TYR A 164 1.32 -0.90 35.71
C TYR A 164 2.16 -1.81 36.62
N GLN A 165 2.38 -3.08 36.26
CA GLN A 165 3.26 -3.97 37.02
C GLN A 165 4.63 -4.09 36.35
N MET A 166 5.33 -2.95 36.28
CA MET A 166 6.79 -2.92 36.22
C MET A 166 7.35 -3.10 37.64
N HIS A 167 6.92 -4.15 38.36
CA HIS A 167 7.68 -4.57 39.53
C HIS A 167 8.87 -5.34 38.98
N SER A 168 10.04 -4.70 39.00
CA SER A 168 11.30 -5.38 38.73
C SER A 168 11.37 -6.61 39.62
N GLU A 169 11.43 -7.79 39.00
CA GLU A 169 11.85 -9.00 39.68
C GLU A 169 13.20 -8.69 40.36
N PRO A 170 13.35 -8.90 41.68
CA PRO A 170 14.59 -8.58 42.36
C PRO A 170 15.71 -9.38 41.71
N LEU A 171 16.75 -8.69 41.22
CA LEU A 171 17.93 -9.35 40.68
C LEU A 171 18.48 -10.30 41.73
N ASP A 172 18.45 -11.59 41.44
CA ASP A 172 19.15 -12.61 42.21
C ASP A 172 20.66 -12.43 42.00
N PRO A 173 21.44 -12.06 43.03
CA PRO A 173 22.88 -11.85 42.90
C PRO A 173 23.65 -13.11 42.49
N GLU A 174 23.11 -14.31 42.66
CA GLU A 174 23.74 -15.55 42.15
C GLU A 174 23.67 -15.67 40.62
N SER A 175 22.68 -15.06 39.96
CA SER A 175 22.61 -15.05 38.48
C SER A 175 23.73 -14.20 37.85
N ILE A 176 24.26 -13.23 38.61
CA ILE A 176 25.36 -12.35 38.18
C ILE A 176 26.68 -13.09 38.25
N SER A 177 26.90 -13.93 39.28
CA SER A 177 28.13 -14.72 39.40
C SER A 177 28.19 -15.82 38.33
N MET A 178 27.04 -16.39 37.94
CA MET A 178 26.96 -17.35 36.84
C MET A 178 27.21 -16.69 35.47
N ARG A 179 26.73 -15.45 35.24
CA ARG A 179 27.08 -14.66 34.03
C ARG A 179 28.53 -14.19 34.01
N TYR A 180 29.20 -14.03 35.14
CA TYR A 180 30.61 -13.62 35.13
C TYR A 180 31.55 -14.72 34.62
N ARG A 181 31.10 -15.99 34.63
CA ARG A 181 31.84 -17.11 34.04
C ARG A 181 31.64 -17.25 32.52
N GLU A 182 30.60 -16.65 31.97
CA GLU A 182 30.37 -16.50 30.52
C GLU A 182 30.28 -15.02 30.18
N GLY A 183 31.43 -14.35 30.19
CA GLY A 183 31.53 -13.03 29.59
C GLY A 183 31.12 -13.10 28.11
N PRO A 184 30.39 -12.09 27.58
CA PRO A 184 30.10 -12.04 26.17
C PRO A 184 31.42 -11.92 25.43
N GLU A 185 31.77 -12.94 24.65
CA GLU A 185 32.71 -12.73 23.56
C GLU A 185 32.16 -11.57 22.74
N ALA A 186 32.87 -10.45 22.83
CA ALA A 186 32.72 -9.35 21.91
C ALA A 186 32.70 -9.97 20.51
N TYR A 187 31.58 -9.84 19.82
CA TYR A 187 31.44 -10.22 18.42
C TYR A 187 32.51 -9.44 17.67
N THR A 188 33.66 -10.07 17.49
CA THR A 188 34.65 -9.59 16.55
C THR A 188 33.94 -9.64 15.22
N ARG A 189 33.68 -8.46 14.65
CA ARG A 189 33.25 -8.30 13.27
C ARG A 189 34.38 -8.84 12.40
N LYS A 190 34.45 -10.17 12.28
CA LYS A 190 35.36 -10.86 11.39
C LYS A 190 34.85 -10.59 9.99
N GLY A 191 35.36 -9.53 9.39
CA GLY A 191 35.11 -9.20 8.00
C GLY A 191 35.53 -10.42 7.18
N SER A 192 34.54 -11.16 6.68
CA SER A 192 34.81 -12.29 5.80
C SER A 192 35.50 -11.74 4.55
N PRO A 193 36.75 -12.16 4.24
CA PRO A 193 37.49 -11.67 3.07
C PRO A 193 36.72 -11.93 1.77
N TRP A 194 35.79 -12.89 1.81
CA TRP A 194 34.86 -13.18 0.72
C TRP A 194 34.00 -11.97 0.32
N LYS A 195 33.54 -11.15 1.27
CA LYS A 195 32.74 -9.95 0.95
C LYS A 195 33.54 -8.92 0.17
N ILE A 196 34.84 -8.81 0.45
CA ILE A 196 35.77 -7.92 -0.24
C ILE A 196 36.05 -8.45 -1.65
N LEU A 197 36.25 -9.77 -1.79
CA LEU A 197 36.44 -10.42 -3.09
C LEU A 197 35.23 -10.27 -4.01
N VAL A 198 34.01 -10.46 -3.47
CA VAL A 198 32.77 -10.28 -4.24
C VAL A 198 32.61 -8.82 -4.68
N ALA A 199 32.88 -7.85 -3.79
CA ALA A 199 32.82 -6.44 -4.15
C ALA A 199 33.83 -6.05 -5.24
N LEU A 200 35.05 -6.60 -5.18
CA LEU A 200 36.09 -6.39 -6.21
C LEU A 200 35.68 -6.93 -7.58
N LEU A 201 35.15 -8.16 -7.63
CA LEU A 201 34.69 -8.76 -8.88
C LEU A 201 33.55 -7.95 -9.52
N VAL A 202 32.58 -7.51 -8.72
CA VAL A 202 31.47 -6.66 -9.20
C VAL A 202 31.99 -5.32 -9.73
N GLY A 203 32.95 -4.70 -9.03
CA GLY A 203 33.57 -3.43 -9.45
C GLY A 203 34.30 -3.53 -10.79
N VAL A 204 35.05 -4.61 -11.04
CA VAL A 204 35.77 -4.82 -12.30
C VAL A 204 34.80 -4.99 -13.48
N VAL A 205 33.73 -5.76 -13.29
CA VAL A 205 32.71 -5.98 -14.35
C VAL A 205 31.98 -4.69 -14.69
N PHE A 206 31.53 -3.93 -13.67
CA PHE A 206 30.84 -2.66 -13.90
C PHE A 206 31.78 -1.61 -14.51
N GLY A 207 33.03 -1.54 -14.06
CA GLY A 207 34.03 -0.64 -14.62
C GLY A 207 34.31 -0.88 -16.10
N ALA A 208 34.52 -2.14 -16.49
CA ALA A 208 34.72 -2.51 -17.89
C ALA A 208 33.50 -2.21 -18.76
N PHE A 209 32.29 -2.46 -18.24
CA PHE A 209 31.04 -2.19 -18.95
C PHE A 209 30.84 -0.69 -19.20
N ILE A 210 31.10 0.16 -18.19
CA ILE A 210 31.00 1.62 -18.31
C ILE A 210 32.06 2.17 -19.28
N ALA A 211 33.30 1.71 -19.20
CA ALA A 211 34.35 2.14 -20.13
C ALA A 211 34.02 1.76 -21.58
N SER A 212 33.51 0.54 -21.80
CA SER A 212 33.05 0.07 -23.11
C SER A 212 31.90 0.93 -23.65
N LEU A 213 30.91 1.27 -22.81
CA LEU A 213 29.80 2.14 -23.19
C LEU A 213 30.29 3.55 -23.58
N VAL A 214 31.20 4.14 -22.81
CA VAL A 214 31.77 5.46 -23.12
C VAL A 214 32.53 5.45 -24.45
N LEU A 215 33.36 4.42 -24.69
CA LEU A 215 34.09 4.27 -25.96
C LEU A 215 33.14 4.05 -27.13
N PHE A 216 32.08 3.26 -26.95
CA PHE A 216 31.07 3.05 -27.98
C PHE A 216 30.35 4.35 -28.34
N LEU A 217 29.95 5.15 -27.35
CA LEU A 217 29.34 6.47 -27.56
C LEU A 217 30.32 7.44 -28.23
N ARG A 218 31.58 7.48 -27.80
CA ARG A 218 32.64 8.28 -28.43
C ARG A 218 32.87 7.87 -29.88
N SER A 219 32.86 6.57 -30.19
CA SER A 219 33.01 6.09 -31.57
C SER A 219 31.86 6.53 -32.46
N LYS A 220 30.62 6.55 -31.94
CA LYS A 220 29.45 7.06 -32.66
C LYS A 220 29.50 8.57 -32.85
N ALA A 221 30.05 9.31 -31.88
CA ALA A 221 30.26 10.76 -32.00
C ALA A 221 31.40 11.10 -32.98
N ALA A 222 32.52 10.37 -32.94
CA ALA A 222 33.66 10.58 -33.83
C ALA A 222 33.37 10.20 -35.30
N LYS A 223 32.45 9.24 -35.53
CA LYS A 223 31.93 8.93 -36.87
C LYS A 223 30.99 10.00 -37.42
N ARG A 224 30.59 11.00 -36.62
CA ARG A 224 29.95 12.22 -37.12
C ARG A 224 31.07 13.24 -37.37
N HIS A 225 31.49 13.33 -38.62
CA HIS A 225 32.57 14.22 -39.07
C HIS A 225 32.43 15.66 -38.54
N PRO A 226 33.53 16.33 -38.13
CA PRO A 226 33.56 17.79 -38.05
C PRO A 226 33.51 18.32 -39.48
N ILE A 227 32.46 19.07 -39.81
CA ILE A 227 32.35 19.77 -41.10
C ILE A 227 33.42 20.87 -41.09
N THR A 228 34.45 20.73 -41.91
CA THR A 228 35.49 21.76 -42.11
C THR A 228 34.92 22.95 -42.90
N PRO A 229 35.43 24.18 -42.71
CA PRO A 229 35.02 25.32 -43.51
C PRO A 229 35.39 25.08 -44.98
N VAL A 230 34.44 25.26 -45.89
CA VAL A 230 34.66 25.18 -47.33
C VAL A 230 35.41 26.44 -47.78
N GLU A 231 36.58 26.24 -48.39
CA GLU A 231 37.33 27.27 -49.11
C GLU A 231 36.72 27.41 -50.52
N TYR A 232 36.25 28.62 -50.86
CA TYR A 232 35.61 28.91 -52.14
C TYR A 232 36.61 29.53 -53.12
N PRO A 233 36.74 29.06 -54.36
CA PRO A 233 37.38 29.83 -55.41
C PRO A 233 36.45 30.96 -55.87
N GLU A 234 37.01 32.17 -55.97
CA GLU A 234 36.44 33.29 -56.73
C GLU A 234 36.30 32.89 -58.21
N LEU A 235 35.09 32.99 -58.79
CA LEU A 235 34.88 33.66 -60.08
C LEU A 235 33.39 33.77 -60.44
N ASP A 236 32.99 35.03 -60.67
CA ASP A 236 32.02 35.58 -61.64
C ASP A 236 30.61 35.00 -61.85
N GLY A 237 29.61 35.89 -61.69
CA GLY A 237 28.43 35.89 -62.55
C GLY A 237 27.06 36.09 -61.88
N GLU A 238 26.68 37.35 -61.68
CA GLU A 238 25.32 37.94 -61.70
C GLU A 238 24.09 37.18 -61.14
N ILE A 239 23.69 37.60 -59.93
CA ILE A 239 22.37 38.09 -59.49
C ILE A 239 21.10 37.50 -60.15
N GLY A 240 20.38 36.68 -59.39
CA GLY A 240 18.97 36.36 -59.62
C GLY A 240 18.25 36.03 -58.31
N SER A 241 17.68 37.05 -57.65
CA SER A 241 16.87 36.92 -56.44
C SER A 241 15.57 36.19 -56.74
N LYS A 242 15.19 35.19 -55.93
CA LYS A 242 13.79 34.78 -55.85
C LYS A 242 13.38 34.39 -54.43
N GLU A 243 12.27 34.99 -54.02
CA GLU A 243 11.70 35.07 -52.68
C GLU A 243 11.25 33.74 -52.07
N ILE A 244 11.19 33.79 -50.74
CA ILE A 244 10.77 32.77 -49.79
C ILE A 244 9.23 32.65 -49.79
N GLY A 245 8.71 31.42 -49.92
CA GLY A 245 7.30 31.11 -49.68
C GLY A 245 7.14 30.26 -48.41
N PHE A 246 6.43 30.79 -47.41
CA PHE A 246 5.93 30.03 -46.27
C PHE A 246 4.48 29.63 -46.54
N ASP A 247 4.18 28.32 -46.50
CA ASP A 247 2.81 27.82 -46.59
C ASP A 247 2.11 27.86 -45.23
N GLU A 248 0.96 28.53 -45.23
CA GLU A 248 0.03 28.75 -44.12
C GLU A 248 -0.87 27.53 -43.91
N ILE A 249 -0.95 27.00 -42.68
CA ILE A 249 -1.87 25.91 -42.32
C ILE A 249 -3.25 26.50 -41.98
N LYS A 250 -4.23 26.19 -42.82
CA LYS A 250 -5.64 26.59 -42.71
C LYS A 250 -6.38 25.82 -41.62
N VAL A 251 -6.99 26.53 -40.66
CA VAL A 251 -7.99 26.01 -39.72
C VAL A 251 -9.37 26.09 -40.38
N VAL A 252 -10.08 24.95 -40.46
CA VAL A 252 -11.46 24.88 -40.95
C VAL A 252 -12.40 24.83 -39.75
N GLY A 253 -13.11 25.93 -39.51
CA GLY A 253 -14.34 25.95 -38.70
C GLY A 253 -15.55 25.91 -39.63
N SER A 254 -16.44 24.94 -39.43
CA SER A 254 -17.73 24.88 -40.12
C SER A 254 -18.75 25.72 -39.36
N ASP A 255 -19.27 26.76 -40.01
CA ASP A 255 -20.41 27.52 -39.52
C ASP A 255 -21.64 27.31 -40.40
N ALA A 256 -22.78 27.45 -39.75
CA ALA A 256 -24.12 27.12 -40.22
C ALA A 256 -24.58 27.90 -41.46
N LYS A 257 -25.53 27.31 -42.21
CA LYS A 257 -26.51 28.09 -42.96
C LYS A 257 -27.92 27.49 -42.89
N GLU A 258 -28.74 28.25 -42.18
CA GLU A 258 -30.17 28.44 -42.35
C GLU A 258 -30.48 29.05 -43.74
N LYS A 259 -31.48 28.48 -44.43
CA LYS A 259 -32.54 29.20 -45.19
C LYS A 259 -33.47 28.22 -45.89
N ALA A 260 -34.71 28.15 -45.41
CA ALA A 260 -35.95 28.33 -46.18
C ALA A 260 -37.11 28.48 -45.18
#